data_AF-A0A371WJ08-F1
#
_entry.id   AF-A0A371WJ08-F1
#
_cell.length_a   1.000
_cell.length_b   1.000
_cell.length_c   1.000
_cell.angle_alpha   90.00
_cell.angle_beta   90.00
_cell.angle_gamma   90.00
#
_symmetry.space_group_name_H-M   'P 1'
#
loop_
_entity.id
_entity.type
_entity.pdbx_description
1 polymer ?
#
loop_
_entity_poly.entity_id
_entity_poly.type
_entity_poly.pdbx_seq_one_letter_code
_entity_poly.pdbx_strand_id
1 'polypeptide(L)'
;MPTRPDETRPILAQLRQRIERLERSSGRARDVLPFGLADLDRRLPGGGLALGALHEIAGGGNGAVDGAAASLFAAGIAARSKGKVIWCVTRHDLFAPALAQAGLLPDRLIHVECGDEKSLLACFEEGLRHGGLSAVVAEVARLPMIASRRLQLAAESSGTIGLALRRWRRQSEAADFGQPTASVTRWRVSVVPTEPLPVPGVGRPRWLVELIRCRAGDSADFEVEACDGQGYLALSAKVANRPAAKEIGRRFAVA
;
A
#
# COMPACT_ATOMS: atom_id res chain seq x y z
N MET A 1 0.14 -5.91 58.84
CA MET A 1 -0.33 -4.76 58.04
C MET A 1 -0.64 -5.28 56.65
N PRO A 2 -1.91 -5.37 56.22
CA PRO A 2 -2.25 -6.03 54.95
C PRO A 2 -1.89 -5.09 53.79
N THR A 3 -1.25 -5.65 52.77
CA THR A 3 -0.89 -5.00 51.51
C THR A 3 -2.16 -4.58 50.77
N ARG A 4 -2.31 -3.29 50.45
CA ARG A 4 -3.42 -2.78 49.63
C ARG A 4 -3.44 -3.53 48.29
N PRO A 5 -4.58 -4.11 47.87
CA PRO A 5 -4.68 -4.78 46.58
C PRO A 5 -4.59 -3.77 45.44
N ASP A 6 -3.54 -3.92 44.62
CA ASP A 6 -3.33 -3.53 43.22
C ASP A 6 -4.32 -2.55 42.54
N GLU A 7 -4.53 -1.37 43.12
CA GLU A 7 -5.28 -0.24 42.51
C GLU A 7 -4.64 0.26 41.20
N THR A 8 -3.37 -0.09 40.96
CA THR A 8 -2.60 0.33 39.80
C THR A 8 -3.05 -0.35 38.50
N ARG A 9 -3.47 -1.62 38.56
CA ARG A 9 -3.98 -2.36 37.38
C ARG A 9 -5.24 -1.76 36.75
N PRO A 10 -6.32 -1.45 37.50
CA PRO A 10 -7.51 -0.85 36.90
C PRO A 10 -7.25 0.56 36.37
N ILE A 11 -6.35 1.33 37.00
CA ILE A 11 -5.93 2.65 36.51
C ILE A 11 -5.14 2.53 35.20
N LEU A 12 -4.20 1.59 35.09
CA LEU A 12 -3.47 1.30 33.85
C LEU A 12 -4.39 0.83 32.72
N ALA A 13 -5.39 -0.01 33.03
CA ALA A 13 -6.37 -0.45 32.06
C ALA A 13 -7.23 0.71 31.55
N GLN A 14 -7.70 1.58 32.45
CA GLN A 14 -8.42 2.80 32.07
C GLN A 14 -7.56 3.76 31.26
N LEU A 15 -6.28 3.96 31.62
CA LEU A 15 -5.36 4.80 30.86
C LEU A 15 -5.10 4.25 29.46
N ARG A 16 -4.90 2.93 29.31
CA ARG A 16 -4.80 2.27 28.00
C ARG A 16 -6.06 2.45 27.18
N GLN A 17 -7.23 2.22 27.77
CA GLN A 17 -8.51 2.38 27.10
C GLN A 17 -8.77 3.84 26.68
N ARG A 18 -8.26 4.81 27.46
CA ARG A 18 -8.38 6.24 27.20
C ARG A 18 -7.38 6.72 26.14
N ILE A 19 -6.16 6.17 26.12
CA ILE A 19 -5.20 6.34 25.03
C ILE A 19 -5.76 5.74 23.75
N GLU A 20 -6.26 4.50 23.76
CA GLU A 20 -6.91 3.89 22.60
C GLU A 20 -8.12 4.69 22.11
N ARG A 21 -8.88 5.31 23.03
CA ARG A 21 -10.02 6.16 22.67
C ARG A 21 -9.56 7.49 22.07
N LEU A 22 -8.48 8.07 22.59
CA LEU A 22 -7.85 9.28 22.06
C LEU A 22 -7.17 9.03 20.72
N GLU A 23 -6.51 7.89 20.53
CA GLU A 23 -5.95 7.47 19.24
C GLU A 23 -7.06 7.21 18.21
N ARG A 24 -8.20 6.63 18.65
CA ARG A 24 -9.41 6.49 17.83
C ARG A 24 -10.12 7.81 17.55
N SER A 25 -10.13 8.77 18.49
CA SER A 25 -10.82 10.06 18.32
C SER A 25 -9.96 11.14 17.67
N SER A 26 -8.63 10.99 17.71
CA SER A 26 -7.67 11.86 16.99
C SER A 26 -7.63 11.52 15.49
N GLY A 27 -8.14 10.36 15.10
CA GLY A 27 -8.52 10.11 13.72
C GLY A 27 -9.95 10.60 13.51
N ARG A 28 -10.14 11.67 12.73
CA ARG A 28 -11.38 11.79 11.94
C ARG A 28 -11.66 10.41 11.32
N ALA A 29 -12.92 9.98 11.27
CA ALA A 29 -13.27 8.81 10.46
C ALA A 29 -12.67 9.04 9.07
N ARG A 30 -11.56 8.37 8.77
CA ARG A 30 -10.84 8.58 7.52
C ARG A 30 -11.68 7.91 6.47
N ASP A 31 -12.02 8.65 5.43
CA ASP A 31 -12.59 8.05 4.25
C ASP A 31 -11.64 6.94 3.78
N VAL A 32 -12.19 5.80 3.38
CA VAL A 32 -11.41 4.66 2.91
C VAL A 32 -11.70 4.38 1.45
N LEU A 33 -10.73 3.82 0.76
CA LEU A 33 -10.84 3.32 -0.61
C LEU A 33 -10.83 1.79 -0.58
N PRO A 34 -12.01 1.12 -0.58
CA PRO A 34 -12.11 -0.35 -0.57
C PRO A 34 -11.60 -0.92 -1.90
N PHE A 35 -10.91 -2.04 -1.92
CA PHE A 35 -10.49 -2.74 -3.14
C PHE A 35 -11.66 -3.39 -3.89
N GLY A 36 -12.82 -3.56 -3.25
CA GLY A 36 -13.97 -4.25 -3.83
C GLY A 36 -13.87 -5.77 -3.71
N LEU A 37 -12.91 -6.26 -2.93
CA LEU A 37 -12.68 -7.67 -2.65
C LEU A 37 -12.90 -7.89 -1.15
N ALA A 38 -14.03 -8.50 -0.78
CA ALA A 38 -14.45 -8.59 0.62
C ALA A 38 -13.40 -9.20 1.56
N ASP A 39 -12.64 -10.20 1.09
CA ASP A 39 -11.60 -10.84 1.90
C ASP A 39 -10.36 -9.96 2.10
N LEU A 40 -10.02 -9.12 1.12
CA LEU A 40 -8.94 -8.15 1.23
C LEU A 40 -9.40 -6.98 2.11
N ASP A 41 -10.56 -6.41 1.83
CA ASP A 41 -11.10 -5.25 2.52
C ASP A 41 -11.29 -5.51 4.03
N ARG A 42 -11.71 -6.73 4.41
CA ARG A 42 -11.83 -7.13 5.83
C ARG A 42 -10.49 -7.12 6.58
N ARG A 43 -9.36 -7.25 5.89
CA ARG A 43 -8.02 -7.17 6.53
C ARG A 43 -7.56 -5.75 6.79
N LEU A 44 -8.19 -4.77 6.16
CA LEU A 44 -7.84 -3.36 6.30
C LEU A 44 -8.76 -2.69 7.33
N PRO A 45 -8.20 -1.92 8.28
CA PRO A 45 -9.00 -1.11 9.19
C PRO A 45 -9.97 -0.20 8.43
N GLY A 46 -11.25 -0.28 8.77
CA GLY A 46 -12.30 0.49 8.11
C GLY A 46 -12.76 -0.07 6.75
N GLY A 47 -12.20 -1.18 6.27
CA GLY A 47 -12.66 -1.83 5.03
C GLY A 47 -11.98 -1.36 3.75
N GLY A 48 -10.82 -0.71 3.82
CA GLY A 48 -10.11 -0.23 2.63
C GLY A 48 -8.83 0.55 2.95
N LEU A 49 -8.18 1.09 1.93
CA LEU A 49 -7.02 1.97 2.13
C LEU A 49 -7.48 3.31 2.69
N ALA A 50 -6.91 3.74 3.82
CA ALA A 50 -7.21 5.05 4.37
C ALA A 50 -6.81 6.17 3.40
N LEU A 51 -7.75 7.04 3.04
CA LEU A 51 -7.42 8.32 2.42
C LEU A 51 -6.71 9.21 3.44
N GLY A 52 -5.92 10.17 2.96
CA GLY A 52 -5.06 10.99 3.81
C GLY A 52 -4.00 10.19 4.55
N ALA A 53 -3.47 9.14 3.92
CA ALA A 53 -2.41 8.32 4.48
C ALA A 53 -1.38 7.93 3.43
N LEU A 54 -0.19 7.58 3.92
CA LEU A 54 0.92 7.06 3.15
C LEU A 54 0.87 5.54 3.13
N HIS A 55 0.88 4.97 1.93
CA HIS A 55 0.96 3.54 1.67
C HIS A 55 2.22 3.25 0.85
N GLU A 56 2.97 2.22 1.26
CA GLU A 56 4.14 1.76 0.52
C GLU A 56 3.79 0.54 -0.33
N ILE A 57 4.32 0.49 -1.54
CA ILE A 57 4.12 -0.61 -2.49
C ILE A 57 5.48 -0.95 -3.09
N ALA A 58 5.87 -2.22 -3.13
CA ALA A 58 7.09 -2.70 -3.78
C ALA A 58 6.81 -3.90 -4.66
N GLY A 59 7.65 -4.13 -5.67
CA GLY A 59 7.65 -5.40 -6.40
C GLY A 59 8.41 -6.48 -5.65
N GLY A 60 7.98 -7.74 -5.79
CA GLY A 60 8.73 -8.91 -5.31
C GLY A 60 9.71 -9.45 -6.36
N GLY A 61 10.80 -10.09 -5.90
CA GLY A 61 11.81 -10.69 -6.80
C GLY A 61 12.43 -9.66 -7.74
N ASN A 62 12.43 -9.94 -9.04
CA ASN A 62 12.90 -9.01 -10.08
C ASN A 62 12.08 -7.72 -10.14
N GLY A 63 10.79 -7.80 -9.75
CA GLY A 63 9.88 -6.66 -9.67
C GLY A 63 10.34 -5.56 -8.71
N ALA A 64 11.27 -5.86 -7.79
CA ALA A 64 11.88 -4.84 -6.92
C ALA A 64 12.68 -3.79 -7.73
N VAL A 65 13.22 -4.18 -8.88
CA VAL A 65 14.03 -3.30 -9.74
C VAL A 65 13.19 -2.72 -10.88
N ASP A 66 12.43 -3.56 -11.60
CA ASP A 66 11.61 -3.09 -12.72
C ASP A 66 10.36 -2.31 -12.26
N GLY A 67 9.77 -2.68 -11.12
CA GLY A 67 8.62 -2.00 -10.53
C GLY A 67 7.30 -2.19 -11.28
N ALA A 68 7.21 -3.02 -12.32
CA ALA A 68 6.08 -3.01 -13.25
C ALA A 68 4.74 -3.40 -12.57
N ALA A 69 4.69 -4.54 -11.89
CA ALA A 69 3.47 -5.00 -11.20
C ALA A 69 3.07 -4.05 -10.06
N ALA A 70 4.05 -3.55 -9.31
CA ALA A 70 3.84 -2.59 -8.23
C ALA A 70 3.31 -1.25 -8.75
N SER A 71 3.80 -0.78 -9.90
CA SER A 71 3.29 0.42 -10.59
C SER A 71 1.85 0.23 -11.03
N LEU A 72 1.50 -0.89 -11.65
CA LEU A 72 0.13 -1.16 -12.09
C LEU A 72 -0.86 -1.33 -10.93
N PHE A 73 -0.39 -1.91 -9.81
CA PHE A 73 -1.17 -1.96 -8.58
C PHE A 73 -1.41 -0.55 -8.01
N ALA A 74 -0.37 0.29 -7.93
CA ALA A 74 -0.50 1.69 -7.52
C ALA A 74 -1.40 2.49 -8.47
N ALA A 75 -1.30 2.26 -9.78
CA ALA A 75 -2.10 2.90 -10.81
C ALA A 75 -3.59 2.55 -10.66
N GLY A 76 -3.93 1.28 -10.41
CA GLY A 76 -5.31 0.88 -10.16
C GLY A 76 -5.89 1.47 -8.88
N ILE A 77 -5.08 1.62 -7.82
CA ILE A 77 -5.49 2.36 -6.62
C ILE A 77 -5.75 3.84 -6.96
N ALA A 78 -4.80 4.50 -7.64
CA ALA A 78 -4.92 5.91 -8.01
C ALA A 78 -6.08 6.17 -8.99
N ALA A 79 -6.37 5.25 -9.90
CA ALA A 79 -7.50 5.29 -10.83
C ALA A 79 -8.83 5.35 -10.10
N ARG A 80 -8.95 4.71 -8.93
CA ARG A 80 -10.17 4.69 -8.13
C ARG A 80 -10.28 5.87 -7.16
N SER A 81 -9.20 6.62 -6.95
CA SER A 81 -9.29 7.96 -6.34
C SER A 81 -10.06 8.91 -7.29
N LYS A 82 -10.75 9.93 -6.77
CA LYS A 82 -11.51 10.90 -7.60
C LYS A 82 -10.74 12.21 -7.72
N GLY A 83 -10.15 12.51 -8.89
CA GLY A 83 -9.46 13.78 -9.15
C GLY A 83 -8.15 13.64 -9.91
N LYS A 84 -7.30 14.68 -9.88
CA LYS A 84 -5.98 14.66 -10.54
C LYS A 84 -4.98 13.87 -9.69
N VAL A 85 -4.10 13.14 -10.38
CA VAL A 85 -3.05 12.32 -9.81
C VAL A 85 -1.70 12.86 -10.28
N ILE A 86 -0.78 13.09 -9.36
CA ILE A 86 0.63 13.34 -9.70
C ILE A 86 1.40 12.02 -9.62
N TRP A 87 2.28 11.78 -10.58
CA TRP A 87 3.24 10.68 -10.55
C TRP A 87 4.66 11.21 -10.73
N CYS A 88 5.43 11.18 -9.64
CA CYS A 88 6.82 11.63 -9.60
C CYS A 88 7.77 10.47 -9.86
N VAL A 89 8.66 10.62 -10.84
CA VAL A 89 9.70 9.64 -11.16
C VAL A 89 11.09 10.28 -11.18
N THR A 90 12.12 9.45 -11.01
CA THR A 90 13.52 9.83 -11.33
C THR A 90 14.05 9.10 -12.57
N ARG A 91 13.29 8.15 -13.12
CA ARG A 91 13.65 7.37 -14.30
C ARG A 91 12.63 7.64 -15.39
N HIS A 92 13.10 7.80 -16.62
CA HIS A 92 12.24 8.07 -17.77
C HIS A 92 11.75 6.75 -18.41
N ASP A 93 11.17 5.87 -17.60
CA ASP A 93 10.68 4.55 -18.02
C ASP A 93 9.22 4.29 -17.60
N LEU A 94 8.50 5.33 -17.17
CA LEU A 94 7.08 5.25 -16.89
C LEU A 94 6.28 5.08 -18.18
N PHE A 95 5.67 3.92 -18.36
CA PHE A 95 4.91 3.62 -19.56
C PHE A 95 3.42 3.98 -19.39
N ALA A 96 3.07 5.21 -19.78
CA ALA A 96 1.71 5.76 -19.62
C ALA A 96 0.57 4.89 -20.18
N PRO A 97 0.69 4.21 -21.34
CA PRO A 97 -0.38 3.34 -21.84
C PRO A 97 -0.75 2.20 -20.88
N ALA A 98 0.21 1.65 -20.14
CA ALA A 98 -0.09 0.60 -19.17
C ALA A 98 -0.80 1.15 -17.91
N LEU A 99 -0.53 2.40 -17.51
CA LEU A 99 -1.31 3.07 -16.46
C LEU A 99 -2.77 3.26 -16.89
N ALA A 100 -3.00 3.65 -18.15
CA ALA A 100 -4.34 3.78 -18.72
C ALA A 100 -5.06 2.42 -18.79
N GLN A 101 -4.36 1.33 -19.11
CA GLN A 101 -4.92 -0.03 -19.05
C GLN A 101 -5.33 -0.46 -17.63
N ALA A 102 -4.66 0.07 -16.59
CA ALA A 102 -5.04 -0.10 -15.20
C ALA A 102 -6.10 0.93 -14.73
N GLY A 103 -6.70 1.69 -15.65
CA GLY A 103 -7.76 2.67 -15.40
C GLY A 103 -7.30 4.08 -15.04
N LEU A 104 -5.99 4.34 -14.94
CA LEU A 104 -5.48 5.69 -14.70
C LEU A 104 -5.33 6.43 -16.03
N LEU A 105 -6.41 7.10 -16.44
CA LEU A 105 -6.49 7.79 -17.73
C LEU A 105 -5.51 8.98 -17.83
N PRO A 106 -4.96 9.25 -19.04
CA PRO A 106 -3.97 10.31 -19.24
C PRO A 106 -4.45 11.71 -18.86
N ASP A 107 -5.73 12.00 -19.04
CA ASP A 107 -6.33 13.30 -18.69
C ASP A 107 -6.30 13.57 -17.17
N ARG A 108 -6.20 12.52 -16.34
CA ARG A 108 -6.10 12.62 -14.89
C ARG A 108 -4.67 12.64 -14.37
N LEU A 109 -3.69 12.28 -15.19
CA LEU A 109 -2.30 12.07 -14.79
C LEU A 109 -1.46 13.30 -15.11
N ILE A 110 -0.73 13.78 -14.10
CA ILE A 110 0.35 14.76 -14.25
C ILE A 110 1.66 14.02 -13.97
N HIS A 111 2.47 13.85 -15.00
CA HIS A 111 3.79 13.22 -14.90
C HIS A 111 4.83 14.27 -14.49
N VAL A 112 5.61 13.98 -13.44
CA VAL A 112 6.65 14.86 -12.93
C VAL A 112 7.99 14.13 -12.97
N GLU A 113 8.89 14.61 -13.83
CA GLU A 113 10.26 14.12 -13.93
C GLU A 113 11.14 14.88 -12.95
N CYS A 114 11.62 14.18 -11.93
CA CYS A 114 12.53 14.72 -10.93
C CYS A 114 13.97 14.34 -11.28
N GLY A 115 14.89 15.30 -11.25
CA GLY A 115 16.31 15.02 -11.54
C GLY A 115 17.01 14.16 -10.48
N ASP A 116 16.53 14.19 -9.23
CA ASP A 116 17.10 13.42 -8.12
C ASP A 116 16.06 13.01 -7.05
N GLU A 117 16.48 12.12 -6.15
CA GLU A 117 15.64 11.56 -5.08
C GLU A 117 15.20 12.64 -4.06
N LYS A 118 16.02 13.69 -3.86
CA LYS A 118 15.69 14.80 -2.95
C LYS A 118 14.53 15.63 -3.51
N SER A 119 14.60 15.96 -4.79
CA SER A 119 13.59 16.70 -5.54
C SER A 119 12.31 15.89 -5.67
N LEU A 120 12.42 14.57 -5.87
CA LEU A 120 11.29 13.66 -5.88
C LEU A 120 10.54 13.65 -4.55
N LEU A 121 11.25 13.51 -3.42
CA LEU A 121 10.63 13.57 -2.09
C LEU A 121 9.99 14.94 -1.80
N ALA A 122 10.61 16.03 -2.27
CA ALA A 122 10.04 17.38 -2.15
C ALA A 122 8.74 17.52 -2.96
N CYS A 123 8.73 17.06 -4.23
CA CYS A 123 7.53 17.06 -5.06
C CYS A 123 6.43 16.17 -4.48
N PHE A 124 6.79 15.03 -3.92
CA PHE A 124 5.84 14.14 -3.26
C PHE A 124 5.19 14.82 -2.04
N GLU A 125 6.00 15.44 -1.17
CA GLU A 125 5.48 16.16 -0.01
C GLU A 125 4.59 17.35 -0.40
N GLU A 126 4.99 18.14 -1.39
CA GLU A 126 4.22 19.30 -1.85
C GLU A 126 2.90 18.88 -2.49
N GLY A 127 2.92 17.84 -3.35
CA GLY A 127 1.70 17.27 -3.91
C GLY A 127 0.75 16.78 -2.81
N LEU A 128 1.27 16.14 -1.77
CA LEU A 128 0.45 15.72 -0.64
C LEU A 128 -0.13 16.91 0.13
N ARG A 129 0.58 18.03 0.27
CA ARG A 129 0.10 19.24 0.96
C ARG A 129 -0.91 20.06 0.16
N HIS A 130 -0.89 19.94 -1.17
CA HIS A 130 -1.67 20.81 -2.07
C HIS A 130 -3.19 20.84 -1.82
N GLY A 131 -3.78 19.73 -1.35
CA GLY A 131 -5.22 19.66 -1.01
C GLY A 131 -6.18 19.52 -2.21
N GLY A 132 -5.73 19.79 -3.44
CA GLY A 132 -6.53 19.62 -4.66
C GLY A 132 -6.31 18.31 -5.44
N LEU A 133 -5.39 17.44 -4.98
CA LEU A 133 -5.05 16.18 -5.65
C LEU A 133 -5.77 15.01 -4.99
N SER A 134 -6.13 14.00 -5.79
CA SER A 134 -6.76 12.80 -5.25
C SER A 134 -5.75 11.76 -4.79
N ALA A 135 -4.60 11.70 -5.47
CA ALA A 135 -3.48 10.84 -5.12
C ALA A 135 -2.15 11.44 -5.56
N VAL A 136 -1.08 11.10 -4.86
CA VAL A 136 0.30 11.36 -5.31
C VAL A 136 1.08 10.06 -5.23
N VAL A 137 1.68 9.69 -6.36
CA VAL A 137 2.55 8.52 -6.49
C VAL A 137 3.99 9.02 -6.64
N ALA A 138 4.93 8.38 -5.96
CA ALA A 138 6.34 8.69 -6.12
C ALA A 138 7.19 7.42 -6.11
N GLU A 139 8.09 7.30 -7.09
CA GLU A 139 9.06 6.20 -7.17
C GLU A 139 10.29 6.47 -6.30
N VAL A 140 10.31 5.89 -5.10
CA VAL A 140 11.29 6.17 -4.05
C VAL A 140 12.21 4.98 -3.83
N ALA A 141 13.52 5.15 -3.98
CA ALA A 141 14.47 4.08 -3.67
C ALA A 141 14.68 3.93 -2.15
N ARG A 142 14.83 5.04 -1.43
CA ARG A 142 15.04 5.09 0.02
C ARG A 142 14.03 6.00 0.68
N LEU A 143 13.36 5.48 1.70
CA LEU A 143 12.39 6.25 2.47
C LEU A 143 12.69 6.20 3.97
N PRO A 144 13.56 7.10 4.47
CA PRO A 144 13.87 7.18 5.89
C PRO A 144 12.64 7.52 6.74
N MET A 145 12.68 7.16 8.03
CA MET A 145 11.58 7.41 8.98
C MET A 145 11.18 8.88 9.06
N ILE A 146 12.14 9.82 9.05
CA ILE A 146 11.85 11.27 9.10
C ILE A 146 11.08 11.71 7.84
N ALA A 147 11.52 11.28 6.66
CA ALA A 147 10.86 11.60 5.41
C ALA A 147 9.44 11.00 5.35
N SER A 148 9.29 9.70 5.65
CA SER A 148 7.97 9.05 5.67
C SER A 148 7.01 9.69 6.68
N ARG A 149 7.50 10.13 7.85
CA ARG A 149 6.65 10.83 8.83
C ARG A 149 6.17 12.18 8.31
N ARG A 150 7.03 12.96 7.64
CA ARG A 150 6.64 14.22 7.00
C ARG A 150 5.57 14.00 5.93
N LEU A 151 5.76 12.98 5.07
CA LEU A 151 4.80 12.62 4.04
C LEU A 151 3.46 12.15 4.64
N GLN A 152 3.50 11.33 5.70
CA GLN A 152 2.29 10.89 6.39
C GLN A 152 1.50 12.08 6.96
N LEU A 153 2.18 13.05 7.59
CA LEU A 153 1.53 14.26 8.11
C LEU A 153 0.97 15.15 6.99
N ALA A 154 1.68 15.26 5.86
CA ALA A 154 1.19 15.98 4.69
C ALA A 154 -0.09 15.34 4.14
N ALA A 155 -0.10 14.02 3.94
CA ALA A 155 -1.27 13.27 3.52
C ALA A 155 -2.45 13.44 4.50
N GLU A 156 -2.19 13.35 5.81
CA GLU A 156 -3.22 13.52 6.85
C GLU A 156 -3.84 14.92 6.84
N SER A 157 -3.04 15.95 6.55
CA SER A 157 -3.51 17.34 6.54
C SER A 157 -4.45 17.67 5.38
N SER A 158 -4.29 16.99 4.23
CA SER A 158 -5.03 17.27 2.99
C SER A 158 -6.11 16.25 2.67
N GLY A 159 -6.02 15.03 3.20
CA GLY A 159 -6.87 13.90 2.78
C GLY A 159 -6.39 13.20 1.51
N THR A 160 -5.31 13.67 0.87
CA THR A 160 -4.73 13.06 -0.33
C THR A 160 -4.09 11.70 0.00
N ILE A 161 -4.37 10.65 -0.78
CA ILE A 161 -3.67 9.37 -0.61
C ILE A 161 -2.25 9.44 -1.19
N GLY A 162 -1.26 9.04 -0.40
CA GLY A 162 0.13 8.95 -0.81
C GLY A 162 0.54 7.53 -1.12
N LEU A 163 1.09 7.29 -2.31
CA LEU A 163 1.56 5.97 -2.76
C LEU A 163 3.08 6.04 -3.00
N ALA A 164 3.84 5.58 -1.99
CA ALA A 164 5.29 5.44 -2.09
C ALA A 164 5.62 4.13 -2.81
N LEU A 165 5.89 4.21 -4.11
CA LEU A 165 6.31 3.08 -4.91
C LEU A 165 7.82 2.84 -4.69
N ARG A 166 8.15 1.79 -3.94
CA ARG A 166 9.53 1.45 -3.57
C ARG A 166 10.20 0.70 -4.71
N ARG A 167 11.22 1.33 -5.29
CA ARG A 167 11.92 0.83 -6.49
C ARG A 167 13.42 1.05 -6.39
N TRP A 168 14.19 -0.04 -6.47
CA TRP A 168 15.64 0.00 -6.27
C TRP A 168 16.41 -0.11 -7.58
N ARG A 169 17.70 0.26 -7.57
CA ARG A 169 18.57 0.04 -8.75
C ARG A 169 19.08 -1.39 -8.82
N ARG A 170 19.26 -2.02 -7.65
CA ARG A 170 19.75 -3.39 -7.52
C ARG A 170 18.90 -4.14 -6.52
N GLN A 171 18.73 -5.43 -6.75
CA GLN A 171 17.94 -6.29 -5.86
C GLN A 171 18.50 -6.35 -4.43
N SER A 172 19.83 -6.26 -4.27
CA SER A 172 20.49 -6.23 -2.95
C SER A 172 20.07 -5.03 -2.09
N GLU A 173 19.61 -3.93 -2.70
CA GLU A 173 19.14 -2.74 -1.99
C GLU A 173 17.69 -2.91 -1.48
N ALA A 174 16.94 -3.89 -2.00
CA ALA A 174 15.55 -4.13 -1.63
C ALA A 174 15.37 -4.59 -0.18
N ALA A 175 16.45 -4.99 0.51
CA ALA A 175 16.44 -5.23 1.95
C ALA A 175 15.99 -3.98 2.75
N ASP A 176 16.16 -2.78 2.20
CA ASP A 176 15.66 -1.53 2.79
C ASP A 176 14.13 -1.52 2.97
N PHE A 177 13.39 -2.34 2.22
CA PHE A 177 11.94 -2.46 2.37
C PHE A 177 11.50 -3.02 3.73
N GLY A 178 12.40 -3.65 4.48
CA GLY A 178 12.16 -4.09 5.86
C GLY A 178 12.26 -2.96 6.90
N GLN A 179 12.86 -1.81 6.54
CA GLN A 179 13.11 -0.74 7.50
C GLN A 179 11.81 -0.08 8.00
N PRO A 180 11.76 0.40 9.25
CA PRO A 180 10.59 1.09 9.78
C PRO A 180 10.31 2.42 9.05
N THR A 181 9.04 2.65 8.73
CA THR A 181 8.54 3.91 8.17
C THR A 181 7.23 4.30 8.86
N ALA A 182 6.77 5.52 8.62
CA ALA A 182 5.48 6.00 9.10
C ALA A 182 4.27 5.53 8.27
N SER A 183 4.47 4.68 7.25
CA SER A 183 3.38 4.23 6.37
C SER A 183 2.33 3.44 7.15
N VAL A 184 1.07 3.63 6.74
CA VAL A 184 -0.09 2.95 7.31
C VAL A 184 -0.18 1.52 6.78
N THR A 185 0.15 1.30 5.51
CA THR A 185 0.27 -0.06 4.95
C THR A 185 1.53 -0.21 4.13
N ARG A 186 2.01 -1.45 4.03
CA ARG A 186 3.11 -1.84 3.15
C ARG A 186 2.71 -3.09 2.36
N TRP A 187 2.84 -3.01 1.04
CA TRP A 187 2.43 -4.04 0.11
C TRP A 187 3.62 -4.54 -0.70
N ARG A 188 3.71 -5.86 -0.93
CA ARG A 188 4.58 -6.45 -1.94
C ARG A 188 3.73 -7.10 -3.02
N VAL A 189 4.04 -6.80 -4.28
CA VAL A 189 3.31 -7.30 -5.43
C VAL A 189 4.27 -8.13 -6.28
N SER A 190 4.04 -9.44 -6.31
CA SER A 190 4.85 -10.39 -7.08
C SER A 190 4.04 -10.94 -8.25
N VAL A 191 4.63 -11.05 -9.43
CA VAL A 191 3.96 -11.68 -10.57
C VAL A 191 3.90 -13.19 -10.37
N VAL A 192 2.75 -13.79 -10.64
CA VAL A 192 2.57 -15.25 -10.68
C VAL A 192 2.06 -15.68 -12.06
N PRO A 193 2.21 -16.96 -12.45
CA PRO A 193 1.76 -17.43 -13.76
C PRO A 193 0.27 -17.13 -14.01
N THR A 194 -0.06 -16.66 -15.21
CA THR A 194 -1.44 -16.44 -15.65
C THR A 194 -2.18 -17.77 -15.80
N GLU A 195 -3.51 -17.74 -15.72
CA GLU A 195 -4.29 -18.91 -16.11
C GLU A 195 -4.19 -19.11 -17.63
N PRO A 196 -4.02 -20.35 -18.12
CA PRO A 196 -4.04 -20.64 -19.54
C PRO A 196 -5.38 -20.25 -20.16
N LEU A 197 -5.33 -19.57 -21.30
CA LEU A 197 -6.52 -19.29 -22.10
C LEU A 197 -6.89 -20.52 -22.94
N PRO A 198 -8.17 -20.69 -23.32
CA PRO A 198 -8.60 -21.74 -24.25
C PRO A 198 -8.10 -21.52 -25.69
N VAL A 199 -7.45 -20.39 -25.94
CA VAL A 199 -6.87 -19.97 -27.23
C VAL A 199 -5.41 -19.56 -27.03
N PRO A 200 -4.57 -19.58 -28.08
CA PRO A 200 -3.21 -19.05 -27.98
C PRO A 200 -3.20 -17.59 -27.49
N GLY A 201 -2.48 -17.33 -26.40
CA GLY A 201 -2.37 -16.00 -25.81
C GLY A 201 -1.93 -16.03 -24.35
N VAL A 202 -1.77 -14.84 -23.77
CA VAL A 202 -1.49 -14.66 -22.34
C VAL A 202 -2.77 -14.16 -21.69
N GLY A 203 -3.21 -14.85 -20.63
CA GLY A 203 -4.35 -14.43 -19.83
C GLY A 203 -4.09 -13.11 -19.10
N ARG A 204 -5.09 -12.64 -18.36
CA ARG A 204 -4.92 -11.46 -17.51
C ARG A 204 -3.74 -11.70 -16.55
N PRO A 205 -2.83 -10.73 -16.37
CA PRO A 205 -1.72 -10.87 -15.44
C PRO A 205 -2.24 -11.22 -14.04
N ARG A 206 -1.53 -12.10 -13.32
CA ARG A 206 -1.89 -12.50 -11.96
C ARG A 206 -0.78 -12.08 -11.01
N TRP A 207 -1.17 -11.66 -9.81
CA TRP A 207 -0.26 -11.20 -8.77
C TRP A 207 -0.51 -11.92 -7.46
N LEU A 208 0.57 -12.20 -6.73
CA LEU A 208 0.54 -12.40 -5.29
C LEU A 208 0.73 -11.03 -4.63
N VAL A 209 -0.33 -10.52 -4.01
CA VAL A 209 -0.36 -9.25 -3.28
C VAL A 209 -0.25 -9.55 -1.79
N GLU A 210 0.83 -9.11 -1.17
CA GLU A 210 1.15 -9.37 0.23
C GLU A 210 1.08 -8.07 1.01
N LEU A 211 0.12 -7.97 1.93
CA LEU A 211 0.06 -6.95 2.98
C LEU A 211 1.09 -7.31 4.04
N ILE A 212 2.32 -6.83 3.88
CA ILE A 212 3.44 -7.10 4.80
C ILE A 212 3.19 -6.44 6.15
N ARG A 213 2.66 -5.23 6.14
CA ARG A 213 2.37 -4.44 7.35
C ARG A 213 1.08 -3.67 7.17
N CYS A 214 0.25 -3.69 8.21
CA CYS A 214 -0.90 -2.81 8.35
C CYS A 214 -0.89 -2.19 9.76
N ARG A 215 -0.99 -0.87 9.86
CA ARG A 215 -1.15 -0.20 11.15
C ARG A 215 -2.54 -0.56 11.70
N ALA A 216 -2.58 -1.22 12.85
CA ALA A 216 -3.81 -1.72 13.48
C ALA A 216 -4.57 -2.80 12.67
N GLY A 217 -3.86 -3.55 11.82
CA GLY A 217 -4.40 -4.73 11.12
C GLY A 217 -3.34 -5.82 11.03
N ASP A 218 -3.76 -7.01 10.58
CA ASP A 218 -2.87 -8.16 10.39
C ASP A 218 -2.27 -8.19 8.99
N SER A 219 -1.11 -8.85 8.87
CA SER A 219 -0.53 -9.19 7.57
C SER A 219 -1.37 -10.26 6.87
N ALA A 220 -1.42 -10.23 5.55
CA ALA A 220 -2.18 -11.17 4.74
C ALA A 220 -1.63 -11.23 3.30
N ASP A 221 -1.92 -12.31 2.59
CA ASP A 221 -1.56 -12.48 1.18
C ASP A 221 -2.78 -12.90 0.35
N PHE A 222 -2.78 -12.49 -0.92
CA PHE A 222 -3.89 -12.69 -1.85
C PHE A 222 -3.36 -12.99 -3.24
N GLU A 223 -3.84 -14.07 -3.86
CA GLU A 223 -3.69 -14.28 -5.30
C GLU A 223 -4.85 -13.61 -6.04
N VAL A 224 -4.54 -12.57 -6.80
CA VAL A 224 -5.50 -11.75 -7.55
C VAL A 224 -5.10 -11.64 -9.01
N GLU A 225 -6.07 -11.38 -9.87
CA GLU A 225 -5.80 -10.85 -11.20
C GLU A 225 -5.49 -9.35 -11.12
N ALA A 226 -4.61 -8.89 -12.00
CA ALA A 226 -4.19 -7.51 -12.13
C ALA A 226 -5.35 -6.54 -12.38
N CYS A 227 -5.15 -5.25 -12.16
CA CYS A 227 -6.19 -4.23 -12.36
C CYS A 227 -6.85 -4.30 -13.76
N ASP A 228 -8.16 -4.11 -13.83
CA ASP A 228 -8.88 -3.87 -15.09
C ASP A 228 -8.78 -2.39 -15.51
N GLY A 229 -9.45 -2.04 -16.62
CA GLY A 229 -9.56 -0.66 -17.11
C GLY A 229 -10.31 0.30 -16.19
N GLN A 230 -10.81 -0.15 -15.04
CA GLN A 230 -11.43 0.66 -13.99
C GLN A 230 -10.59 0.68 -12.70
N GLY A 231 -9.42 0.04 -12.69
CA GLY A 231 -8.51 -0.02 -11.55
C GLY A 231 -8.88 -1.07 -10.48
N TYR A 232 -9.81 -1.97 -10.78
CA TYR A 232 -10.23 -3.03 -9.85
C TYR A 232 -9.47 -4.33 -10.07
N LEU A 233 -9.09 -4.95 -8.94
CA LEU A 233 -8.55 -6.30 -8.90
C LEU A 233 -9.71 -7.31 -8.99
N ALA A 234 -9.42 -8.51 -9.47
CA ALA A 234 -10.36 -9.64 -9.39
C ALA A 234 -9.74 -10.78 -8.59
N LEU A 235 -10.56 -11.57 -7.88
CA LEU A 235 -10.08 -12.81 -7.27
C LEU A 235 -9.74 -13.83 -8.35
N SER A 236 -8.61 -14.50 -8.23
CA SER A 236 -8.29 -15.62 -9.12
C SER A 236 -9.19 -16.82 -8.80
N ALA A 237 -9.69 -17.50 -9.84
CA ALA A 237 -10.67 -18.59 -9.74
C ALA A 237 -10.23 -19.78 -8.86
N LYS A 238 -8.93 -19.90 -8.52
CA LYS A 238 -8.41 -20.98 -7.66
C LYS A 238 -8.92 -20.98 -6.22
N VAL A 239 -9.54 -19.91 -5.73
CA VAL A 239 -10.15 -19.90 -4.38
C VAL A 239 -11.33 -20.88 -4.26
N ALA A 240 -11.95 -21.28 -5.38
CA ALA A 240 -13.06 -22.26 -5.37
C ALA A 240 -12.63 -23.73 -5.17
N ASN A 241 -11.33 -24.06 -5.32
CA ASN A 241 -10.85 -25.46 -5.36
C ASN A 241 -9.89 -25.85 -4.22
N ARG A 242 -9.88 -25.13 -3.09
CA ARG A 242 -9.07 -25.54 -1.92
C ARG A 242 -9.89 -26.47 -1.02
N PRO A 243 -9.54 -27.76 -0.85
CA PRO A 243 -9.99 -28.49 0.32
C PRO A 243 -9.37 -27.84 1.57
N ALA A 244 -10.16 -27.68 2.63
CA ALA A 244 -9.75 -27.02 3.86
C ALA A 244 -8.40 -27.57 4.36
N ALA A 245 -7.35 -26.75 4.29
CA ALA A 245 -6.03 -27.13 4.79
C ALA A 245 -5.99 -26.91 6.31
N LYS A 246 -5.76 -28.01 7.03
CA LYS A 246 -5.50 -28.08 8.48
C LYS A 246 -4.43 -27.06 8.90
N GLU A 247 -4.72 -26.29 9.95
CA GLU A 247 -3.73 -25.47 10.65
C GLU A 247 -2.56 -26.36 11.13
N ILE A 248 -1.37 -26.13 10.58
CA ILE A 248 -0.12 -26.61 11.18
C ILE A 248 0.65 -25.39 11.64
N GLY A 249 0.40 -25.00 12.90
CA GLY A 249 1.19 -23.97 13.58
C GLY A 249 2.62 -24.44 13.77
N ARG A 250 3.59 -23.81 13.09
CA ARG A 250 5.00 -23.90 13.44
C ARG A 250 5.39 -22.69 14.28
N ARG A 251 5.54 -22.91 15.58
CA ARG A 251 6.23 -22.03 16.52
C ARG A 251 7.71 -21.99 16.13
N PHE A 252 8.25 -20.81 15.84
CA PHE A 252 9.70 -20.61 15.82
C PHE A 252 10.17 -20.34 17.24
N ALA A 253 11.05 -21.20 17.75
CA ALA A 253 11.79 -20.97 18.97
C ALA A 253 12.94 -19.99 18.69
N VAL A 254 13.10 -19.02 19.58
CA VAL A 254 14.26 -18.12 19.63
C VAL A 254 15.37 -18.88 20.37
N ALA A 255 16.56 -18.90 19.79
CA ALA A 255 17.82 -19.15 20.47
C ALA A 255 18.66 -17.88 20.40
#